data_AF-A0A0Q5ACN2-F1
#
_entry.id   AF-A0A0Q5ACN2-F1
#
_cell.length_a   1.000
_cell.length_b   1.000
_cell.length_c   1.000
_cell.angle_alpha   90.00
_cell.angle_beta   90.00
_cell.angle_gamma   90.00
#
_symmetry.space_group_name_H-M   'P 1'
#
loop_
_entity.id
_entity.type
_entity.pdbx_description
1 polymer ?
#
loop_
_entity_poly.entity_id
_entity_poly.type
_entity_poly.pdbx_seq_one_letter_code
_entity_poly.pdbx_strand_id
1 'polypeptide(L)'
;MTSSTPVAVLLDLVGSRTIVERDAAQILIELAFEEVDQAVPALEALHATVGDEFQAVYASVAAALVATLQARLSLPEGIDCRVGLGAGAIRVIGSGTSGALQDGPGWWRARAAIDRAHELQDTGVPTARGWYIASDAPDAPDAGEASINAYLLARDTLVSPLSSRDRRLVLGTLRGRSQRALADEESISQSAVSQALRRSGAGALLAGARLLEDQC
;
A
#
# COMPACT_ATOMS: atom_id res chain seq x y z
N MET A 1 -23.33 8.34 -15.32
CA MET A 1 -22.22 7.52 -14.80
C MET A 1 -20.99 8.40 -14.79
N THR A 2 -20.64 9.00 -13.66
CA THR A 2 -19.34 9.68 -13.52
C THR A 2 -18.28 8.61 -13.61
N SER A 3 -17.57 8.55 -14.74
CA SER A 3 -16.39 7.70 -14.91
C SER A 3 -15.42 8.03 -13.76
N SER A 4 -15.24 7.12 -12.80
CA SER A 4 -14.22 7.30 -11.77
C SER A 4 -12.84 7.27 -12.46
N THR A 5 -11.97 8.21 -12.10
CA THR A 5 -10.61 8.24 -12.63
C THR A 5 -9.84 7.05 -12.04
N PRO A 6 -9.29 6.13 -12.86
CA PRO A 6 -8.52 5.02 -12.34
C PRO A 6 -7.24 5.52 -11.66
N VAL A 7 -6.77 4.75 -10.70
CA VAL A 7 -5.56 5.02 -9.93
C VAL A 7 -4.54 3.95 -10.23
N ALA A 8 -3.46 4.35 -10.90
CA ALA A 8 -2.28 3.51 -11.07
C ALA A 8 -1.49 3.49 -9.75
N VAL A 9 -1.03 2.32 -9.36
CA VAL A 9 -0.23 2.11 -8.16
C VAL A 9 1.08 1.45 -8.57
N LEU A 10 2.19 2.06 -8.19
CA LEU A 10 3.52 1.44 -8.24
C LEU A 10 3.99 1.17 -6.82
N LEU A 11 4.60 0.01 -6.62
CA LEU A 11 5.30 -0.32 -5.38
C LEU A 11 6.73 -0.70 -5.72
N ASP A 12 7.68 -0.27 -4.89
CA ASP A 12 9.04 -0.82 -4.91
C ASP A 12 9.45 -1.27 -3.51
N LEU A 13 10.32 -2.28 -3.42
CA LEU A 13 10.80 -2.76 -2.12
C LEU A 13 11.91 -1.85 -1.57
N VAL A 14 11.81 -1.51 -0.29
CA VAL A 14 12.86 -0.77 0.41
C VAL A 14 14.02 -1.70 0.75
N GLY A 15 15.26 -1.28 0.47
CA GLY A 15 16.45 -2.08 0.82
C GLY A 15 16.52 -3.41 0.06
N SER A 16 15.91 -3.49 -1.12
CA SER A 16 15.72 -4.74 -1.87
C SER A 16 17.02 -5.49 -2.21
N ARG A 17 18.16 -4.77 -2.24
CA ARG A 17 19.51 -5.28 -2.48
C ARG A 17 20.14 -6.00 -1.27
N THR A 18 19.61 -5.82 -0.07
CA THR A 18 20.12 -6.45 1.17
C THR A 18 19.33 -7.70 1.56
N ILE A 19 18.34 -8.10 0.76
CA ILE A 19 17.55 -9.31 0.99
C ILE A 19 18.42 -10.54 0.69
N VAL A 20 18.70 -11.34 1.71
CA VAL A 20 19.60 -12.51 1.62
C VAL A 20 19.00 -13.64 0.77
N GLU A 21 17.74 -13.98 1.01
CA GLU A 21 17.02 -15.05 0.30
C GLU A 21 15.98 -14.45 -0.64
N ARG A 22 16.46 -13.81 -1.72
CA ARG A 22 15.59 -12.99 -2.57
C ARG A 22 14.46 -13.77 -3.23
N ASP A 23 14.74 -14.98 -3.71
CA ASP A 23 13.73 -15.82 -4.38
C ASP A 23 12.62 -16.26 -3.41
N ALA A 24 12.99 -16.65 -2.19
CA ALA A 24 12.03 -17.01 -1.15
C ALA A 24 11.19 -15.80 -0.70
N ALA A 25 11.82 -14.64 -0.54
CA ALA A 25 11.13 -13.40 -0.23
C ALA A 25 10.13 -13.01 -1.32
N GLN A 26 10.51 -13.16 -2.60
CA GLN A 26 9.64 -12.88 -3.73
C GLN A 26 8.35 -13.72 -3.69
N ILE A 27 8.47 -15.03 -3.47
CA ILE A 27 7.32 -15.94 -3.35
C ILE A 27 6.40 -15.52 -2.21
N LEU A 28 6.96 -15.17 -1.05
CA LEU A 28 6.16 -14.74 0.11
C LEU A 28 5.44 -13.42 -0.14
N ILE A 29 6.06 -12.48 -0.87
CA ILE A 29 5.46 -11.20 -1.23
C ILE A 29 4.32 -11.41 -2.24
N GLU A 30 4.53 -12.26 -3.25
CA GLU A 30 3.51 -12.58 -4.24
C GLU A 30 2.28 -13.22 -3.59
N LEU A 31 2.47 -14.22 -2.72
CA LEU A 31 1.37 -14.80 -1.94
C LEU A 31 0.65 -13.77 -1.07
N ALA A 32 1.41 -12.88 -0.43
CA ALA A 32 0.86 -11.82 0.40
C ALA A 32 0.03 -10.81 -0.42
N PHE A 33 0.40 -10.55 -1.67
CA PHE A 33 -0.31 -9.64 -2.57
C PHE A 33 -1.52 -10.30 -3.23
N GLU A 34 -1.47 -11.60 -3.53
CA GLU A 34 -2.66 -12.36 -3.94
C GLU A 34 -3.77 -12.27 -2.89
N GLU A 35 -3.43 -12.32 -1.59
CA GLU A 35 -4.40 -12.11 -0.51
C GLU A 35 -4.94 -10.67 -0.45
N VAL A 36 -4.16 -9.67 -0.89
CA VAL A 36 -4.63 -8.28 -1.01
C VAL A 36 -5.64 -8.17 -2.15
N ASP A 37 -5.35 -8.78 -3.31
CA ASP A 37 -6.23 -8.76 -4.47
C ASP A 37 -7.56 -9.49 -4.21
N GLN A 38 -7.55 -10.51 -3.36
CA GLN A 38 -8.79 -11.16 -2.88
C GLN A 38 -9.61 -10.26 -1.96
N ALA A 39 -8.95 -9.38 -1.19
CA ALA A 39 -9.60 -8.52 -0.20
C ALA A 39 -10.07 -7.18 -0.79
N VAL A 40 -9.39 -6.66 -1.81
CA VAL A 40 -9.67 -5.35 -2.41
C VAL A 40 -9.79 -5.49 -3.93
N PRO A 41 -10.99 -5.26 -4.52
CA PRO A 41 -11.17 -5.36 -5.96
C PRO A 41 -10.24 -4.41 -6.73
N ALA A 42 -9.41 -4.98 -7.61
CA ALA A 42 -8.56 -4.26 -8.52
C ALA A 42 -9.11 -4.32 -9.96
N LEU A 43 -8.86 -3.27 -10.75
CA LEU A 43 -9.02 -3.33 -12.20
C LEU A 43 -7.90 -4.17 -12.82
N GLU A 44 -6.70 -4.06 -12.26
CA GLU A 44 -5.54 -4.90 -12.54
C GLU A 44 -4.86 -5.25 -11.22
N ALA A 45 -4.80 -6.56 -10.92
CA ALA A 45 -4.27 -7.12 -9.70
C ALA A 45 -2.78 -6.78 -9.49
N LEU A 46 -2.33 -6.80 -8.24
CA LEU A 46 -0.92 -6.61 -7.89
C LEU A 46 -0.06 -7.71 -8.51
N HIS A 47 0.87 -7.30 -9.37
CA HIS A 47 1.81 -8.22 -9.99
C HIS A 47 3.20 -7.60 -10.12
N ALA A 48 4.22 -8.46 -10.07
CA ALA A 48 5.60 -8.07 -10.27
C ALA A 48 5.82 -7.66 -11.74
N THR A 49 6.62 -6.61 -11.96
CA THR A 49 7.00 -6.16 -13.29
C THR A 49 8.44 -6.52 -13.61
N VAL A 50 9.40 -5.79 -13.03
CA VAL A 50 10.84 -5.98 -13.18
C VAL A 50 11.51 -5.78 -11.83
N GLY A 51 12.29 -6.77 -11.39
CA GLY A 51 13.11 -6.67 -10.19
C GLY A 51 12.30 -6.65 -8.91
N ASP A 52 12.32 -5.52 -8.20
CA ASP A 52 11.62 -5.26 -6.94
C ASP A 52 10.37 -4.39 -7.09
N GLU A 53 9.94 -4.13 -8.33
CA GLU A 53 8.78 -3.32 -8.63
C GLU A 53 7.51 -4.17 -8.84
N PHE A 54 6.41 -3.71 -8.26
CA PHE A 54 5.07 -4.24 -8.46
C PHE A 54 4.14 -3.13 -8.93
N GLN A 55 3.08 -3.51 -9.64
CA GLN A 55 2.09 -2.56 -10.12
C GLN A 55 0.67 -3.10 -9.98
N ALA A 56 -0.28 -2.19 -9.85
CA ALA A 56 -1.72 -2.49 -9.84
C ALA A 56 -2.52 -1.29 -10.33
N VAL A 57 -3.79 -1.52 -10.68
CA VAL A 57 -4.74 -0.47 -11.05
C VAL A 57 -6.02 -0.63 -10.25
N TYR A 58 -6.50 0.45 -9.63
CA TYR A 58 -7.73 0.47 -8.86
C TYR A 58 -8.75 1.45 -9.44
N ALA A 59 -10.04 1.17 -9.21
CA ALA A 59 -11.13 1.99 -9.70
C ALA A 59 -11.28 3.34 -8.98
N SER A 60 -10.70 3.46 -7.78
CA SER A 60 -10.77 4.66 -6.94
C SER A 60 -9.51 4.81 -6.08
N VAL A 61 -9.28 6.04 -5.60
CA VAL A 61 -8.19 6.31 -4.65
C VAL A 61 -8.43 5.62 -3.31
N ALA A 62 -9.69 5.47 -2.89
CA ALA A 62 -10.03 4.77 -1.66
C ALA A 62 -9.59 3.29 -1.72
N ALA A 63 -9.91 2.59 -2.82
CA ALA A 63 -9.47 1.21 -3.03
C ALA A 63 -7.94 1.09 -3.04
N ALA A 64 -7.25 2.00 -3.74
CA ALA A 64 -5.79 2.02 -3.76
C ALA A 64 -5.16 2.27 -2.37
N LEU A 65 -5.75 3.14 -1.54
CA LEU A 65 -5.28 3.41 -0.18
C LEU A 65 -5.47 2.20 0.75
N VAL A 66 -6.61 1.52 0.66
CA VAL A 66 -6.88 0.29 1.44
C VAL A 66 -5.95 -0.83 1.01
N ALA A 67 -5.81 -1.06 -0.30
CA ALA A 67 -4.93 -2.11 -0.83
C ALA A 67 -3.46 -1.89 -0.45
N THR A 68 -2.95 -0.65 -0.59
CA THR A 68 -1.55 -0.35 -0.23
C THR A 68 -1.29 -0.40 1.28
N LEU A 69 -2.29 -0.13 2.12
CA LEU A 69 -2.19 -0.39 3.56
C LEU A 69 -2.07 -1.90 3.83
N GLN A 70 -2.95 -2.72 3.22
CA GLN A 70 -2.88 -4.18 3.40
C GLN A 70 -1.57 -4.75 2.87
N ALA A 71 -1.10 -4.31 1.70
CA ALA A 71 0.18 -4.69 1.13
C ALA A 71 1.34 -4.44 2.11
N ARG A 72 1.45 -3.24 2.68
CA ARG A 72 2.52 -2.94 3.66
C ARG A 72 2.43 -3.79 4.93
N LEU A 73 1.22 -4.12 5.38
CA LEU A 73 1.00 -4.96 6.56
C LEU A 73 1.22 -6.44 6.30
N SER A 74 1.14 -6.91 5.05
CA SER A 74 1.32 -8.31 4.67
C SER A 74 2.76 -8.68 4.32
N LEU A 75 3.65 -7.69 4.13
CA LEU A 75 5.06 -7.93 3.79
C LEU A 75 5.82 -8.73 4.88
N PRO A 76 6.77 -9.59 4.47
CA PRO A 76 7.63 -10.35 5.39
C PRO A 76 8.45 -9.49 6.35
N GLU A 77 9.01 -10.14 7.37
CA GLU A 77 9.88 -9.48 8.35
C GLU A 77 11.09 -8.81 7.68
N GLY A 78 11.38 -7.58 8.10
CA GLY A 78 12.49 -6.79 7.55
C GLY A 78 12.23 -6.22 6.16
N ILE A 79 11.06 -6.50 5.55
CA ILE A 79 10.67 -5.97 4.25
C ILE A 79 9.61 -4.88 4.42
N ASP A 80 9.77 -3.81 3.67
CA ASP A 80 8.81 -2.73 3.53
C ASP A 80 8.81 -2.27 2.07
N CYS A 81 7.81 -1.50 1.67
CA CYS A 81 7.73 -0.97 0.32
C CYS A 81 7.41 0.52 0.33
N ARG A 82 7.83 1.22 -0.73
CA ARG A 82 7.28 2.54 -1.06
C ARG A 82 6.16 2.36 -2.08
N VAL A 83 5.21 3.29 -2.07
CA VAL A 83 4.01 3.27 -2.88
C VAL A 83 3.82 4.63 -3.53
N GLY A 84 3.65 4.65 -4.84
CA GLY A 84 3.25 5.84 -5.59
C GLY A 84 1.88 5.65 -6.20
N LEU A 85 0.98 6.59 -5.95
CA LEU A 85 -0.38 6.55 -6.45
C LEU A 85 -0.59 7.70 -7.45
N GLY A 86 -1.03 7.37 -8.67
CA GLY A 86 -1.31 8.35 -9.71
C GLY A 86 -2.72 8.21 -10.25
N ALA A 87 -3.58 9.21 -10.04
CA ALA A 87 -4.88 9.24 -10.72
C ALA A 87 -4.68 9.72 -12.16
N GLY A 88 -5.25 9.01 -13.13
CA GLY A 88 -5.20 9.45 -14.51
C GLY A 88 -5.54 8.37 -15.50
N ALA A 89 -5.65 8.75 -16.77
CA ALA A 89 -5.87 7.78 -17.84
C ALA A 89 -4.71 6.77 -17.92
N ILE A 90 -5.06 5.51 -18.17
CA ILE A 90 -4.14 4.42 -18.43
C ILE A 90 -4.50 3.87 -19.80
N ARG A 91 -3.49 3.66 -20.65
CA ARG A 91 -3.68 3.25 -22.03
C ARG A 91 -2.73 2.11 -22.38
N VAL A 92 -3.26 1.04 -22.94
CA VAL A 92 -2.44 -0.04 -23.50
C VAL A 92 -1.81 0.45 -24.80
N ILE A 93 -0.48 0.40 -24.88
CA ILE A 93 0.32 0.83 -26.03
C ILE A 93 1.00 -0.34 -26.76
N GLY A 94 0.94 -1.55 -26.19
CA GLY A 94 1.46 -2.75 -26.84
C GLY A 94 1.46 -3.97 -25.92
N SER A 95 2.30 -4.95 -26.26
CA SER A 95 2.54 -6.15 -25.46
C SER A 95 4.04 -6.26 -25.17
N GLY A 96 4.38 -6.45 -23.90
CA GLY A 96 5.73 -6.70 -23.41
C GLY A 96 5.88 -8.11 -22.84
N THR A 97 7.08 -8.42 -22.35
CA THR A 97 7.42 -9.75 -21.81
C THR A 97 6.59 -10.14 -20.58
N SER A 98 6.18 -9.15 -19.77
CA SER A 98 5.42 -9.37 -18.52
C SER A 98 3.93 -9.02 -18.64
N GLY A 99 3.40 -8.78 -19.85
CA GLY A 99 1.98 -8.44 -20.06
C GLY A 99 1.75 -7.25 -20.99
N ALA A 100 0.61 -6.57 -20.85
CA ALA A 100 0.30 -5.39 -21.64
C ALA A 100 1.30 -4.26 -21.31
N LEU A 101 1.92 -3.68 -22.33
CA LEU A 101 2.71 -2.45 -22.15
C LEU A 101 1.72 -1.29 -22.03
N GLN A 102 1.76 -0.58 -20.93
CA GLN A 102 0.84 0.51 -20.63
C GLN A 102 1.58 1.83 -20.47
N ASP A 103 0.87 2.91 -20.74
CA ASP A 103 1.37 4.27 -20.62
C ASP A 103 0.22 5.23 -20.29
N GLY A 104 0.55 6.41 -19.79
CA GLY A 104 -0.39 7.50 -19.56
C GLY A 104 -0.22 8.19 -18.20
N PRO A 105 -1.00 9.27 -17.97
CA PRO A 105 -0.85 10.11 -16.80
C PRO A 105 -0.93 9.38 -15.47
N GLY A 106 -1.72 8.30 -15.36
CA GLY A 106 -1.76 7.48 -14.14
C GLY A 106 -0.37 6.94 -13.77
N TRP A 107 0.30 6.30 -14.73
CA TRP A 107 1.64 5.70 -14.51
C TRP A 107 2.72 6.75 -14.28
N TRP A 108 2.71 7.87 -15.02
CA TRP A 108 3.68 8.96 -14.83
C TRP A 108 3.57 9.57 -13.43
N ARG A 109 2.35 9.80 -12.97
CA ARG A 109 2.06 10.34 -11.63
C ARG A 109 2.41 9.35 -10.53
N ALA A 110 2.12 8.06 -10.71
CA ALA A 110 2.52 7.03 -9.77
C ALA A 110 4.06 7.00 -9.62
N ARG A 111 4.82 7.15 -10.71
CA ARG A 111 6.29 7.24 -10.65
C ARG A 111 6.75 8.50 -9.92
N ALA A 112 6.23 9.67 -10.31
CA ALA A 112 6.57 10.93 -9.66
C ALA A 112 6.20 10.93 -8.17
N ALA A 113 5.14 10.22 -7.79
CA ALA A 113 4.75 10.02 -6.39
C ALA A 113 5.77 9.14 -5.63
N ILE A 114 6.31 8.08 -6.23
CA ILE A 114 7.42 7.32 -5.63
C ILE A 114 8.62 8.23 -5.40
N ASP A 115 9.00 9.01 -6.41
CA ASP A 115 10.15 9.93 -6.33
C ASP A 115 9.94 10.94 -5.20
N ARG A 116 8.72 11.48 -5.08
CA ARG A 116 8.36 12.41 -4.01
C ARG A 116 8.42 11.79 -2.62
N ALA A 117 7.94 10.56 -2.45
CA ALA A 117 8.06 9.84 -1.19
C ALA A 117 9.53 9.62 -0.81
N HIS A 118 10.39 9.37 -1.80
CA HIS A 118 11.83 9.27 -1.65
C HIS A 118 12.47 10.56 -1.17
N GLU A 119 12.19 11.68 -1.84
CA GLU A 119 12.69 12.99 -1.43
C GLU A 119 12.30 13.33 0.01
N LEU A 120 11.06 13.03 0.42
CA LEU A 120 10.60 13.27 1.80
C LEU A 120 11.35 12.42 2.82
N GLN A 121 11.66 11.16 2.48
CA GLN A 121 12.48 10.30 3.31
C GLN A 121 13.88 10.91 3.52
N ASP A 122 14.50 11.41 2.46
CA ASP A 122 15.85 11.96 2.49
C ASP A 122 15.92 13.33 3.18
N THR A 123 14.83 14.10 3.15
CA THR A 123 14.81 15.50 3.62
C THR A 123 14.26 15.70 5.04
N GLY A 124 13.63 14.70 5.66
CA GLY A 124 13.25 14.81 7.08
C GLY A 124 12.05 13.99 7.57
N VAL A 125 11.43 13.15 6.73
CA VAL A 125 10.34 12.25 7.13
C VAL A 125 10.75 10.79 6.86
N PRO A 126 11.58 10.16 7.73
CA PRO A 126 12.13 8.83 7.47
C PRO A 126 11.09 7.72 7.27
N THR A 127 9.88 7.93 7.79
CA THR A 127 8.74 7.02 7.67
C THR A 127 7.93 7.22 6.39
N ALA A 128 8.23 8.22 5.56
CA ALA A 128 7.50 8.45 4.31
C ALA A 128 7.65 7.22 3.39
N ARG A 129 6.52 6.62 3.03
CA ARG A 129 6.46 5.49 2.09
C ARG A 129 5.46 5.72 0.97
N GLY A 130 4.49 6.60 1.15
CA GLY A 130 3.44 6.86 0.18
C GLY A 130 3.36 8.31 -0.26
N TRP A 131 3.03 8.50 -1.54
CA TRP A 131 2.55 9.78 -2.06
C TRP A 131 1.46 9.55 -3.12
N TYR A 132 0.61 10.54 -3.30
CA TYR A 132 -0.48 10.56 -4.29
C TYR A 132 -0.43 11.85 -5.10
N ILE A 133 -0.62 11.72 -6.42
CA ILE A 133 -0.73 12.85 -7.36
C ILE A 133 -2.01 12.68 -8.16
N ALA A 134 -2.93 13.65 -8.03
CA ALA A 134 -4.21 13.69 -8.72
C ALA A 134 -4.09 14.31 -10.12
N SER A 135 -3.28 15.36 -10.24
CA SER A 135 -3.08 16.10 -11.49
C SER A 135 -1.70 16.75 -11.55
N ASP A 136 -1.25 17.10 -12.76
CA ASP A 136 0.04 17.79 -12.96
C ASP A 136 -0.08 19.31 -12.85
N ALA A 137 -1.23 19.85 -12.44
CA ALA A 137 -1.49 21.29 -12.37
C ALA A 137 -0.81 21.89 -11.12
N PRO A 138 0.34 22.57 -11.24
CA PRO A 138 1.13 23.01 -10.08
C PRO A 138 0.44 24.16 -9.32
N ASP A 139 -0.45 24.88 -10.00
CA ASP A 139 -0.98 26.18 -9.56
C ASP A 139 -2.37 26.09 -8.91
N ALA A 140 -2.93 24.89 -8.77
CA ALA A 140 -4.24 24.69 -8.15
C ALA A 140 -4.10 23.77 -6.93
N PRO A 141 -4.09 24.32 -5.71
CA PRO A 141 -4.10 23.51 -4.50
C PRO A 141 -5.36 22.62 -4.49
N ASP A 142 -5.17 21.31 -4.63
CA ASP A 142 -6.25 20.34 -4.49
C ASP A 142 -6.31 19.90 -3.01
N ALA A 143 -7.34 20.37 -2.29
CA ALA A 143 -7.56 20.03 -0.90
C ALA A 143 -7.76 18.50 -0.69
N GLY A 144 -8.29 17.81 -1.70
CA GLY A 144 -8.43 16.35 -1.71
C GLY A 144 -7.07 15.67 -1.77
N GLU A 145 -6.20 16.07 -2.71
CA GLU A 145 -4.83 15.56 -2.81
C GLU A 145 -4.05 15.80 -1.52
N ALA A 146 -4.10 17.02 -0.98
CA ALA A 146 -3.42 17.37 0.27
C ALA A 146 -3.92 16.51 1.46
N SER A 147 -5.22 16.23 1.54
CA SER A 147 -5.80 15.39 2.59
C SER A 147 -5.37 13.92 2.46
N ILE A 148 -5.30 13.40 1.23
CA ILE A 148 -4.83 12.04 0.95
C ILE A 148 -3.34 11.92 1.32
N ASN A 149 -2.51 12.89 0.94
CA ASN A 149 -1.09 12.88 1.28
C ASN A 149 -0.85 13.04 2.78
N ALA A 150 -1.65 13.86 3.48
CA ALA A 150 -1.61 13.93 4.94
C ALA A 150 -1.97 12.59 5.60
N TYR A 151 -2.98 11.88 5.07
CA TYR A 151 -3.31 10.52 5.50
C TYR A 151 -2.15 9.55 5.27
N LEU A 152 -1.53 9.56 4.09
CA LEU A 152 -0.39 8.69 3.77
C LEU A 152 0.77 8.89 4.76
N LEU A 153 1.15 10.13 5.04
CA LEU A 153 2.22 10.44 5.99
C LEU A 153 1.88 9.97 7.42
N ALA A 154 0.64 10.18 7.86
CA ALA A 154 0.19 9.72 9.18
C ALA A 154 0.14 8.19 9.26
N ARG A 155 -0.44 7.53 8.25
CA ARG A 155 -0.49 6.08 8.10
C ARG A 155 0.91 5.49 8.15
N ASP A 156 1.83 6.04 7.37
CA ASP A 156 3.17 5.46 7.25
C ASP A 156 3.98 5.61 8.54
N THR A 157 3.76 6.69 9.29
CA THR A 157 4.34 6.87 10.63
C THR A 157 3.85 5.83 11.63
N LEU A 158 2.60 5.38 11.51
CA LEU A 158 2.05 4.31 12.35
C LEU A 158 2.52 2.92 11.93
N VAL A 159 2.62 2.66 10.62
CA VAL A 159 2.96 1.33 10.07
C VAL A 159 4.44 1.01 10.15
N SER A 160 5.32 1.99 9.89
CA SER A 160 6.77 1.78 9.80
C SER A 160 7.41 1.18 11.07
N PRO A 161 7.04 1.59 12.31
CA PRO A 161 7.62 1.01 13.52
C PRO A 161 7.00 -0.34 13.95
N LEU A 162 5.98 -0.84 13.26
CA LEU A 162 5.31 -2.08 13.64
C LEU A 162 6.25 -3.28 13.45
N SER A 163 6.32 -4.13 14.48
CA SER A 163 6.93 -5.44 14.35
C SER A 163 6.13 -6.31 13.38
N SER A 164 6.76 -7.36 12.82
CA SER A 164 6.08 -8.33 11.95
C SER A 164 4.82 -8.92 12.60
N ARG A 165 4.89 -9.19 13.92
CA ARG A 165 3.72 -9.64 14.69
C ARG A 165 2.64 -8.57 14.75
N ASP A 166 3.00 -7.32 15.09
CA ASP A 166 2.01 -6.25 15.19
C ASP A 166 1.33 -6.01 13.83
N ARG A 167 2.09 -6.05 12.72
CA ARG A 167 1.52 -5.97 11.36
C ARG A 167 0.48 -7.07 11.12
N ARG A 168 0.80 -8.33 11.44
CA ARG A 168 -0.16 -9.46 11.31
C ARG A 168 -1.38 -9.30 12.22
N LEU A 169 -1.22 -8.80 13.44
CA LEU A 169 -2.35 -8.52 14.34
C LEU A 169 -3.26 -7.42 13.78
N VAL A 170 -2.69 -6.32 13.25
CA VAL A 170 -3.46 -5.23 12.63
C VAL A 170 -4.18 -5.73 11.38
N LEU A 171 -3.46 -6.41 10.47
CA LEU A 171 -4.02 -6.94 9.23
C LEU A 171 -5.13 -7.97 9.50
N GLY A 172 -4.89 -8.91 10.42
CA GLY A 172 -5.88 -9.89 10.80
C GLY A 172 -7.14 -9.25 11.38
N THR A 173 -6.98 -8.22 12.21
CA THR A 173 -8.13 -7.46 12.75
C THR A 173 -8.86 -6.69 11.64
N LEU A 174 -8.14 -6.12 10.68
CA LEU A 174 -8.72 -5.44 9.51
C LEU A 174 -9.57 -6.42 8.68
N ARG A 175 -9.06 -7.63 8.45
CA ARG A 175 -9.76 -8.73 7.75
C ARG A 175 -10.83 -9.43 8.60
N GLY A 176 -11.29 -8.80 9.69
CA GLY A 176 -12.42 -9.28 10.50
C GLY A 176 -12.11 -10.46 11.43
N ARG A 177 -10.83 -10.81 11.64
CA ARG A 177 -10.46 -11.91 12.53
C ARG A 177 -10.60 -11.53 13.99
N SER A 178 -11.07 -12.46 14.82
CA SER A 178 -11.23 -12.23 16.25
C SER A 178 -9.88 -12.17 16.97
N GLN A 179 -9.80 -11.40 18.06
CA GLN A 179 -8.59 -11.37 18.90
C GLN A 179 -8.22 -12.73 19.49
N ARG A 180 -9.21 -13.63 19.66
CA ARG A 180 -8.96 -15.00 20.10
C ARG A 180 -8.24 -15.81 19.03
N ALA A 181 -8.71 -15.78 17.78
CA ALA A 181 -8.06 -16.46 16.68
C ALA A 181 -6.63 -15.95 16.45
N LEU A 182 -6.43 -14.64 16.56
CA LEU A 182 -5.09 -14.03 16.46
C LEU A 182 -4.17 -14.42 17.62
N ALA A 183 -4.72 -14.54 18.84
CA ALA A 183 -3.97 -14.99 20.01
C ALA A 183 -3.49 -16.43 19.86
N ASP A 184 -4.38 -17.32 19.37
CA ASP A 184 -4.07 -18.73 19.15
C ASP A 184 -2.95 -18.89 18.09
N GLU A 185 -3.02 -18.16 16.97
CA GLU A 185 -1.99 -18.21 15.93
C GLU A 185 -0.64 -17.63 16.33
N GLU A 186 -0.64 -16.49 17.04
CA GLU A 186 0.60 -15.86 17.52
C GLU A 186 1.14 -16.52 18.78
N SER A 187 0.44 -17.53 19.33
CA SER A 187 0.78 -18.22 20.57
C SER A 187 0.96 -17.24 21.75
N ILE A 188 0.03 -16.30 21.89
CA ILE A 188 -0.02 -15.29 22.97
C ILE A 188 -1.40 -15.26 23.62
N SER A 189 -1.57 -14.50 24.70
CA SER A 189 -2.89 -14.30 25.28
C SER A 189 -3.72 -13.31 24.47
N GLN A 190 -5.06 -13.43 24.54
CA GLN A 190 -5.98 -12.42 23.99
C GLN A 190 -5.72 -11.03 24.60
N SER A 191 -5.35 -10.95 25.88
CA SER A 191 -4.97 -9.69 26.51
C SER A 191 -3.70 -9.08 25.92
N ALA A 192 -2.73 -9.90 25.52
CA ALA A 192 -1.52 -9.45 24.83
C ALA A 192 -1.85 -8.91 23.42
N VAL A 193 -2.78 -9.54 22.68
CA VAL A 193 -3.29 -9.01 21.40
C VAL A 193 -3.91 -7.63 21.61
N SER A 194 -4.83 -7.49 22.56
CA SER A 194 -5.47 -6.20 22.86
C SER A 194 -4.45 -5.10 23.22
N GLN A 195 -3.44 -5.43 24.02
CA GLN A 195 -2.38 -4.49 24.38
C GLN A 195 -1.49 -4.12 23.18
N ALA A 196 -1.17 -5.08 22.32
CA ALA A 196 -0.41 -4.85 21.09
C ALA A 196 -1.17 -3.91 20.14
N LEU A 197 -2.45 -4.18 19.87
CA LEU A 197 -3.31 -3.33 19.01
C LEU A 197 -3.45 -1.91 19.57
N ARG A 198 -3.57 -1.75 20.89
CA ARG A 198 -3.65 -0.41 21.51
C ARG A 198 -2.34 0.37 21.36
N ARG A 199 -1.19 -0.28 21.60
CA ARG A 199 0.13 0.38 21.55
C ARG A 199 0.59 0.70 20.12
N SER A 200 0.16 -0.07 19.13
CA SER A 200 0.50 0.11 17.71
C SER A 200 -0.31 1.22 17.02
N GLY A 201 -1.26 1.87 17.71
CA GLY A 201 -2.17 2.81 17.06
C GLY A 201 -3.14 2.14 16.07
N ALA A 202 -3.34 0.82 16.16
CA ALA A 202 -4.17 0.04 15.24
C ALA A 202 -5.59 0.60 15.12
N GLY A 203 -6.14 1.16 16.19
CA GLY A 203 -7.48 1.77 16.17
C GLY A 203 -7.64 2.84 15.09
N ALA A 204 -6.62 3.68 14.89
CA ALA A 204 -6.64 4.73 13.86
C ALA A 204 -6.53 4.13 12.44
N LEU A 205 -5.66 3.15 12.25
CA LEU A 205 -5.50 2.43 10.97
C LEU A 205 -6.81 1.72 10.57
N LEU A 206 -7.41 0.99 11.52
CA LEU A 206 -8.63 0.23 11.29
C LEU A 206 -9.83 1.14 11.04
N ALA A 207 -9.98 2.23 11.79
CA ALA A 207 -11.06 3.19 11.57
C ALA A 207 -10.90 3.92 10.23
N GLY A 208 -9.69 4.35 9.90
CA GLY A 208 -9.39 4.99 8.62
C GLY A 208 -9.63 4.06 7.42
N ALA A 209 -9.21 2.79 7.52
CA ALA A 209 -9.45 1.80 6.47
C ALA A 209 -10.95 1.58 6.23
N ARG A 210 -11.76 1.43 7.28
CA ARG A 210 -13.22 1.25 7.15
C ARG A 210 -13.90 2.45 6.50
N LEU A 211 -13.49 3.67 6.85
CA LEU A 211 -14.01 4.89 6.21
C LEU A 211 -13.72 4.91 4.70
N LEU A 212 -12.61 4.33 4.26
CA LEU A 212 -12.24 4.23 2.84
C LEU A 212 -12.95 3.05 2.14
N GLU A 213 -13.11 1.92 2.83
CA GLU A 213 -13.88 0.76 2.33
C GLU A 213 -15.34 1.15 2.01
N ASP A 214 -15.95 2.01 2.82
CA ASP A 214 -17.30 2.56 2.58
C ASP A 214 -17.39 3.46 1.33
N GLN A 215 -16.26 3.82 0.70
CA GLN A 215 -16.17 4.64 -0.51
C GLN A 215 -15.78 3.85 -1.77
N CYS A 216 -15.53 2.54 -1.64
CA CYS A 216 -15.16 1.65 -2.74
C CYS A 216 -16.40 1.11 -3.45
#